data_AF-A0A9P6AFR1-F1
#
_entry.id   AF-A0A9P6AFR1-F1
#
_cell.length_a   1.000
_cell.length_b   1.000
_cell.length_c   1.000
_cell.angle_alpha   90.00
_cell.angle_beta   90.00
_cell.angle_gamma   90.00
#
_symmetry.space_group_name_H-M   'P 1'
#
loop_
_entity.id
_entity.type
_entity.pdbx_description
1 polymer ?
#
loop_
_entity_poly.entity_id
_entity_poly.type
_entity_poly.pdbx_seq_one_letter_code
_entity_poly.pdbx_strand_id
1 'polypeptide(L)'
;MTQTAQSLRIHLKETVDELGELATDSSTVVVEDELRAKIKAMRSSIKCIESNIKKKTEELHLSDWMSHKELDCLKTDKWKFELVGLDRADTGHELDHRMKEHVEKAMKSQVSGVQGALKRYEEIQREMMKLRGKGSVAADAYIPPEISLSVYKLDVDEDIWQVPHHEDLANFPDGEVPAWLRDKGVWDGIRAAQEILNCCQELERCKAEFSNLCTWFMTQCSATWHAYTLSCDAEVKFFALLELHHLHDLVEAWQRHSSAMLGSDGQIGWMNLPEWPPPLCYGRIQILCGPVSPVANSLTGEAVDGVSDAASSDDDENGELEDAPVPQDIAFLAALDALEELVGDDA
;
A
#
# COMPACT_ATOMS: atom_id res chain seq x y z
N MET A 1 13.42 -2.10 22.66
CA MET A 1 13.91 -3.40 23.21
C MET A 1 15.21 -3.27 24.01
N THR A 2 16.02 -2.23 23.84
CA THR A 2 17.31 -2.06 24.55
C THR A 2 17.16 -1.79 26.04
N GLN A 3 16.15 -0.98 26.44
CA GLN A 3 15.95 -0.57 27.84
C GLN A 3 15.54 -1.74 28.77
N THR A 4 14.72 -2.68 28.28
CA THR A 4 14.29 -3.86 29.05
C THR A 4 15.42 -4.89 29.22
N ALA A 5 16.25 -5.10 28.19
CA ALA A 5 17.41 -5.99 28.28
C ALA A 5 18.48 -5.44 29.25
N GLN A 6 18.62 -4.12 29.32
CA GLN A 6 19.57 -3.45 30.21
C GLN A 6 19.13 -3.50 31.67
N SER A 7 17.82 -3.33 31.93
CA SER A 7 17.24 -3.50 33.26
C SER A 7 17.38 -4.92 33.80
N LEU A 8 17.21 -5.94 32.95
CA LEU A 8 17.43 -7.34 33.33
C LEU A 8 18.89 -7.66 33.66
N ARG A 9 19.86 -7.07 32.94
CA ARG A 9 21.29 -7.25 33.24
C ARG A 9 21.67 -6.68 34.60
N ILE A 10 21.09 -5.54 34.99
CA ILE A 10 21.34 -4.91 36.29
C ILE A 10 20.81 -5.81 37.41
N HIS A 11 19.57 -6.29 37.28
CA HIS A 11 18.95 -7.13 38.31
C HIS A 11 19.66 -8.49 38.47
N LEU A 12 20.14 -9.09 37.37
CA LEU A 12 20.96 -10.31 37.43
C LEU A 12 22.29 -10.07 38.14
N LYS A 13 22.93 -8.92 37.89
CA LYS A 13 24.20 -8.57 38.52
C LYS A 13 24.03 -8.36 40.03
N GLU A 14 23.01 -7.61 40.45
CA GLU A 14 22.70 -7.40 41.87
C GLU A 14 22.46 -8.71 42.60
N THR A 15 21.70 -9.65 42.02
CA THR A 15 21.46 -10.96 42.65
C THR A 15 22.70 -11.86 42.74
N VAL A 16 23.66 -11.71 41.82
CA VAL A 16 24.94 -12.45 41.87
C VAL A 16 25.84 -11.87 42.95
N ASP A 17 25.86 -10.54 43.09
CA ASP A 17 26.65 -9.86 44.12
C ASP A 17 26.11 -10.20 45.52
N GLU A 18 24.79 -10.23 45.73
CA GLU A 18 24.15 -10.67 46.98
C GLU A 18 24.47 -12.13 47.35
N LEU A 19 24.55 -13.03 46.36
CA LEU A 19 24.93 -14.43 46.59
C LEU A 19 26.42 -14.58 46.95
N GLY A 20 27.28 -13.68 46.46
CA GLY A 20 28.69 -13.63 46.81
C GLY A 20 28.93 -13.25 48.27
N GLU A 21 28.14 -12.31 48.81
CA GLU A 21 28.24 -11.86 50.21
C GLU A 21 27.71 -12.92 51.20
N LEU A 22 26.69 -13.70 50.83
CA LEU A 22 26.14 -14.75 51.70
C LEU A 22 27.06 -15.98 51.82
N ALA A 23 27.98 -16.18 50.89
CA ALA A 23 28.90 -17.32 50.90
C ALA A 23 30.05 -17.17 51.93
N THR A 24 30.25 -15.98 52.51
CA THR A 24 31.37 -15.72 53.42
C THR A 24 31.08 -15.97 54.90
N ASP A 25 29.82 -16.14 55.31
CA ASP A 25 29.46 -16.37 56.73
C ASP A 25 28.95 -17.80 57.01
N SER A 26 29.75 -18.52 57.81
CA SER A 26 29.64 -19.95 58.09
C SER A 26 28.55 -20.31 59.11
N SER A 27 27.38 -20.70 58.61
CA SER A 27 26.43 -21.61 59.28
C SER A 27 25.84 -22.58 58.24
N THR A 28 26.52 -23.70 58.03
CA THR A 28 26.56 -24.40 56.74
C THR A 28 25.31 -25.19 56.34
N VAL A 29 24.37 -25.48 57.25
CA VAL A 29 23.21 -26.34 56.92
C VAL A 29 21.95 -25.52 56.62
N VAL A 30 21.67 -24.47 57.39
CA VAL A 30 20.52 -23.58 57.13
C VAL A 30 20.72 -22.78 55.84
N VAL A 31 21.97 -22.42 55.55
CA VAL A 31 22.34 -21.71 54.33
C VAL A 31 22.11 -22.57 53.07
N GLU A 32 22.29 -23.89 53.13
CA GLU A 32 22.07 -24.74 51.95
C GLU A 32 20.60 -24.82 51.52
N ASP A 33 19.66 -24.93 52.45
CA ASP A 33 18.24 -25.00 52.13
C ASP A 33 17.71 -23.67 51.60
N GLU A 34 18.18 -22.54 52.18
CA GLU A 34 17.85 -21.20 51.68
C GLU A 34 18.45 -20.97 50.28
N LEU A 35 19.69 -21.41 50.05
CA LEU A 35 20.33 -21.33 48.74
C LEU A 35 19.59 -22.17 47.69
N ARG A 36 19.18 -23.40 48.05
CA ARG A 36 18.36 -24.27 47.17
C ARG A 36 17.01 -23.63 46.85
N ALA A 37 16.36 -23.00 47.83
CA ALA A 37 15.10 -22.29 47.64
C ALA A 37 15.28 -21.09 46.70
N LYS A 38 16.33 -20.27 46.89
CA LYS A 38 16.67 -19.14 46.01
C LYS A 38 16.99 -19.60 44.59
N ILE A 39 17.77 -20.68 44.41
CA ILE A 39 18.05 -21.26 43.10
C ILE A 39 16.75 -21.72 42.40
N LYS A 40 15.83 -22.33 43.14
CA LYS A 40 14.53 -22.76 42.58
C LYS A 40 13.66 -21.57 42.18
N ALA A 41 13.64 -20.51 42.98
CA ALA A 41 12.94 -19.27 42.66
C ALA A 41 13.53 -18.60 41.40
N MET A 42 14.87 -18.50 41.31
CA MET A 42 15.56 -17.96 40.13
C MET A 42 15.25 -18.76 38.87
N ARG A 43 15.30 -20.10 38.93
CA ARG A 43 14.93 -20.96 37.78
C ARG A 43 13.49 -20.74 37.32
N SER A 44 12.57 -20.54 38.26
CA SER A 44 11.17 -20.27 37.94
C SER A 44 10.99 -18.89 37.28
N SER A 45 11.72 -17.88 37.75
CA SER A 45 11.75 -16.54 37.15
C SER A 45 12.33 -16.55 35.73
N ILE A 46 13.45 -17.26 35.52
CA ILE A 46 14.07 -17.43 34.19
C ILE A 46 13.07 -18.06 33.21
N LYS A 47 12.39 -19.14 33.61
CA LYS A 47 11.40 -19.81 32.76
C LYS A 47 10.22 -18.90 32.38
N CYS A 48 9.80 -18.02 33.29
CA CYS A 48 8.78 -17.00 33.02
C CYS A 48 9.28 -15.97 31.98
N ILE A 49 10.51 -15.50 32.12
CA ILE A 49 11.13 -14.55 31.19
C ILE A 49 11.28 -15.17 29.80
N GLU A 50 11.75 -16.43 29.70
CA GLU A 50 11.86 -17.16 28.43
C GLU A 50 10.51 -17.26 27.71
N SER A 51 9.44 -17.57 28.45
CA SER A 51 8.08 -17.64 27.89
C SER A 51 7.59 -16.29 27.37
N ASN A 52 7.89 -15.20 28.09
CA ASN A 52 7.56 -13.83 27.65
C ASN A 52 8.36 -13.38 26.43
N ILE A 53 9.65 -13.72 26.37
CA ILE A 53 10.49 -13.43 25.20
C ILE A 53 9.94 -14.17 23.99
N LYS A 54 9.66 -15.47 24.11
CA LYS A 54 9.08 -16.27 23.03
C LYS A 54 7.78 -15.65 22.51
N LYS A 55 6.85 -15.32 23.41
CA LYS A 55 5.58 -14.66 23.05
C LYS A 55 5.82 -13.33 22.32
N LYS A 56 6.75 -12.50 22.81
CA LYS A 56 7.06 -11.20 22.19
C LYS A 56 7.71 -11.34 20.82
N THR A 57 8.55 -12.36 20.63
CA THR A 57 9.16 -12.70 19.33
C THR A 57 8.09 -13.15 18.34
N GLU A 58 7.12 -13.97 18.76
CA GLU A 58 5.97 -14.37 17.94
C GLU A 58 5.11 -13.15 17.55
N GLU A 59 4.80 -12.25 18.50
CA GLU A 59 4.09 -11.00 18.23
C GLU A 59 4.83 -10.09 17.22
N LEU A 60 6.15 -9.98 17.33
CA LEU A 60 6.97 -9.20 16.38
C LEU A 60 6.98 -9.83 14.99
N HIS A 61 7.11 -11.17 14.90
CA HIS A 61 7.03 -11.88 13.62
C HIS A 61 5.66 -11.69 12.94
N LEU A 62 4.57 -11.73 13.71
CA LEU A 62 3.21 -11.44 13.22
C LEU A 62 3.09 -9.98 12.73
N SER A 63 3.66 -9.03 13.46
CA SER A 63 3.67 -7.60 13.08
C SER A 63 4.46 -7.34 11.80
N ASP A 64 5.66 -7.91 11.66
CA ASP A 64 6.48 -7.80 10.44
C ASP A 64 5.78 -8.46 9.25
N TRP A 65 5.16 -9.62 9.47
CA TRP A 65 4.39 -10.32 8.43
C TRP A 65 3.17 -9.52 7.98
N MET A 66 2.42 -8.91 8.91
CA MET A 66 1.30 -8.01 8.58
C MET A 66 1.78 -6.77 7.82
N SER A 67 2.88 -6.15 8.25
CA SER A 67 3.45 -4.97 7.57
C SER A 67 3.91 -5.30 6.15
N HIS A 68 4.47 -6.50 5.93
CA HIS A 68 4.87 -6.95 4.60
C HIS A 68 3.66 -7.19 3.70
N LYS A 69 2.60 -7.80 4.25
CA LYS A 69 1.34 -8.04 3.54
C LYS A 69 0.65 -6.71 3.17
N GLU A 70 0.59 -5.74 4.08
CA GLU A 70 0.06 -4.40 3.82
C GLU A 70 0.83 -3.67 2.72
N LEU A 71 2.17 -3.78 2.71
CA LEU A 71 3.00 -3.21 1.65
C LEU A 71 2.70 -3.82 0.28
N ASP A 72 2.45 -5.12 0.21
CA ASP A 72 2.12 -5.82 -1.04
C ASP A 72 0.68 -5.54 -1.51
N CYS A 73 -0.27 -5.37 -0.58
CA CYS A 73 -1.61 -4.86 -0.87
C CYS A 73 -1.56 -3.43 -1.45
N LEU A 74 -0.77 -2.53 -0.86
CA LEU A 74 -0.60 -1.17 -1.36
C LEU A 74 0.05 -1.13 -2.76
N LYS A 75 1.01 -2.03 -3.02
CA LYS A 75 1.57 -2.17 -4.38
C LYS A 75 0.50 -2.63 -5.35
N THR A 76 -0.25 -3.69 -5.05
CA THR A 76 -1.26 -4.21 -5.98
C THR A 76 -2.39 -3.21 -6.26
N ASP A 77 -2.82 -2.42 -5.28
CA ASP A 77 -3.85 -1.40 -5.50
C ASP A 77 -3.35 -0.19 -6.27
N LYS A 78 -2.08 0.20 -6.09
CA LYS A 78 -1.43 1.20 -6.95
C LYS A 78 -1.42 0.72 -8.41
N TRP A 79 -1.08 -0.54 -8.66
CA TRP A 79 -1.10 -1.13 -10.00
C TRP A 79 -2.51 -1.13 -10.61
N LYS A 80 -3.55 -1.46 -9.83
CA LYS A 80 -4.95 -1.42 -10.30
C LYS A 80 -5.39 0.01 -10.63
N PHE A 81 -5.04 0.99 -9.80
CA PHE A 81 -5.39 2.39 -10.04
C PHE A 81 -4.69 2.95 -11.28
N GLU A 82 -3.41 2.64 -11.47
CA GLU A 82 -2.66 3.00 -12.69
C GLU A 82 -3.29 2.34 -13.93
N LEU A 83 -3.74 1.08 -13.84
CA LEU A 83 -4.42 0.38 -14.93
C LEU A 83 -5.75 1.04 -15.32
N VAL A 84 -6.56 1.45 -14.34
CA VAL A 84 -7.85 2.14 -14.56
C VAL A 84 -7.63 3.57 -15.09
N GLY A 85 -6.55 4.24 -14.69
CA GLY A 85 -6.15 5.53 -15.24
C GLY A 85 -5.67 5.44 -16.69
N LEU A 86 -5.03 4.32 -17.05
CA LEU A 86 -4.60 3.99 -18.41
C LEU A 86 -5.78 3.74 -19.35
N ASP A 87 -6.77 2.96 -18.91
CA ASP A 87 -7.95 2.58 -19.70
C ASP A 87 -8.81 3.79 -20.10
N ARG A 88 -8.75 4.87 -19.30
CA ARG A 88 -9.44 6.14 -19.57
C ARG A 88 -8.68 7.11 -20.49
N ALA A 89 -7.40 6.87 -20.74
CA ALA A 89 -6.55 7.75 -21.54
C ALA A 89 -6.46 7.31 -23.02
N ASP A 90 -7.12 6.21 -23.41
CA ASP A 90 -6.95 5.50 -24.68
C ASP A 90 -7.60 6.18 -25.91
N THR A 91 -7.45 7.50 -26.06
CA THR A 91 -7.94 8.27 -27.23
C THR A 91 -6.81 8.93 -28.04
N GLY A 92 -5.54 8.50 -27.90
CA GLY A 92 -4.42 9.12 -28.60
C GLY A 92 -3.30 8.17 -29.03
N HIS A 93 -2.93 8.22 -30.32
CA HIS A 93 -1.92 7.37 -30.96
C HIS A 93 -0.48 7.53 -30.38
N GLU A 94 -0.19 8.63 -29.68
CA GLU A 94 1.10 8.86 -28.97
C GLU A 94 1.16 8.19 -27.60
N LEU A 95 0.01 7.93 -26.96
CA LEU A 95 -0.05 7.19 -25.68
C LEU A 95 0.33 5.73 -25.87
N ASP A 96 0.02 5.15 -27.03
CA ASP A 96 0.32 3.76 -27.37
C ASP A 96 1.84 3.49 -27.41
N HIS A 97 2.68 4.46 -27.79
CA HIS A 97 4.14 4.30 -27.76
C HIS A 97 4.71 4.28 -26.33
N ARG A 98 4.32 5.24 -25.49
CA ARG A 98 4.76 5.26 -24.07
C ARG A 98 4.22 4.06 -23.30
N MET A 99 2.99 3.63 -23.61
CA MET A 99 2.41 2.40 -23.10
C MET A 99 3.28 1.20 -23.43
N LYS A 100 3.63 1.02 -24.71
CA LYS A 100 4.51 -0.06 -25.15
C LYS A 100 5.85 -0.03 -24.43
N GLU A 101 6.47 1.14 -24.25
CA GLU A 101 7.70 1.28 -23.47
C GLU A 101 7.54 0.89 -22.00
N HIS A 102 6.45 1.33 -21.34
CA HIS A 102 6.17 0.98 -19.95
C HIS A 102 5.87 -0.51 -19.77
N VAL A 103 5.06 -1.09 -20.65
CA VAL A 103 4.76 -2.52 -20.69
C VAL A 103 6.02 -3.32 -20.94
N GLU A 104 6.86 -2.92 -21.91
CA GLU A 104 8.14 -3.56 -22.17
C GLU A 104 9.07 -3.48 -20.96
N LYS A 105 9.14 -2.33 -20.28
CA LYS A 105 9.98 -2.16 -19.09
C LYS A 105 9.49 -3.01 -17.92
N ALA A 106 8.18 -3.04 -17.70
CA ALA A 106 7.56 -3.89 -16.69
C ALA A 106 7.79 -5.38 -17.01
N MET A 107 7.61 -5.78 -18.26
CA MET A 107 7.85 -7.15 -18.73
C MET A 107 9.32 -7.53 -18.59
N LYS A 108 10.27 -6.66 -19.00
CA LYS A 108 11.72 -6.86 -18.80
C LYS A 108 12.06 -7.03 -17.31
N SER A 109 11.46 -6.20 -16.44
CA SER A 109 11.64 -6.31 -14.99
C SER A 109 11.12 -7.64 -14.46
N GLN A 110 9.90 -8.05 -14.84
CA GLN A 110 9.32 -9.33 -14.42
C GLN A 110 10.13 -10.53 -14.92
N VAL A 111 10.52 -10.54 -16.20
CA VAL A 111 11.37 -11.58 -16.79
C VAL A 111 12.70 -11.69 -16.03
N SER A 112 13.33 -10.56 -15.70
CA SER A 112 14.57 -10.57 -14.91
C SER A 112 14.36 -11.08 -13.48
N GLY A 113 13.21 -10.77 -12.88
CA GLY A 113 12.81 -11.26 -11.55
C GLY A 113 12.59 -12.77 -11.53
N VAL A 114 11.86 -13.29 -12.52
CA VAL A 114 11.61 -14.74 -12.69
C VAL A 114 12.91 -15.48 -12.94
N GLN A 115 13.79 -14.97 -13.81
CA GLN A 115 15.13 -15.54 -14.00
C GLN A 115 15.96 -15.53 -12.71
N GLY A 116 15.87 -14.45 -11.92
CA GLY A 116 16.55 -14.34 -10.63
C GLY A 116 16.00 -15.32 -9.58
N ALA A 117 14.70 -15.61 -9.60
CA ALA A 117 14.09 -16.63 -8.76
C ALA A 117 14.53 -18.04 -9.18
N LEU A 118 14.54 -18.33 -10.49
CA LEU A 118 14.95 -19.62 -11.02
C LEU A 118 16.42 -19.93 -10.70
N LYS A 119 17.32 -18.96 -10.85
CA LYS A 119 18.74 -19.13 -10.46
C LYS A 119 18.91 -19.47 -8.98
N ARG A 120 18.13 -18.83 -8.10
CA ARG A 120 18.14 -19.13 -6.66
C ARG A 120 17.61 -20.54 -6.38
N TYR A 121 16.56 -20.96 -7.08
CA TYR A 121 16.03 -22.32 -6.99
C TYR A 121 17.08 -23.37 -7.40
N GLU A 122 17.72 -23.19 -8.56
CA GLU A 122 18.80 -24.07 -9.04
C GLU A 122 19.98 -24.12 -8.06
N GLU A 123 20.32 -23.00 -7.41
CA GLU A 123 21.38 -22.94 -6.41
C GLU A 123 21.03 -23.74 -5.15
N ILE A 124 19.81 -23.58 -4.62
CA ILE A 124 19.30 -24.34 -3.47
C ILE A 124 19.28 -25.84 -3.81
N GLN A 125 18.80 -26.20 -5.00
CA GLN A 125 18.73 -27.59 -5.45
C GLN A 125 20.14 -28.21 -5.52
N ARG A 126 21.12 -27.47 -6.05
CA ARG A 126 22.53 -27.90 -6.11
C ARG A 126 23.13 -28.05 -4.72
N GLU A 127 22.76 -27.20 -3.77
CA GLU A 127 23.17 -27.31 -2.37
C GLU A 127 22.57 -28.55 -1.71
N MET A 128 21.29 -28.82 -1.91
CA MET A 128 20.61 -30.02 -1.41
C MET A 128 21.25 -31.30 -1.96
N MET A 129 21.57 -31.34 -3.26
CA MET A 129 22.27 -32.49 -3.86
C MET A 129 23.68 -32.70 -3.26
N LYS A 130 24.42 -31.61 -3.00
CA LYS A 130 25.72 -31.68 -2.32
C LYS A 130 25.61 -32.22 -0.90
N LEU A 131 24.58 -31.79 -0.15
CA LEU A 131 24.34 -32.26 1.22
C LEU A 131 23.92 -33.74 1.25
N ARG A 132 23.15 -34.19 0.26
CA ARG A 132 22.82 -35.61 0.07
C ARG A 132 24.08 -36.45 -0.22
N GLY A 133 24.96 -36.00 -1.12
CA GLY A 133 26.22 -36.68 -1.41
C GLY A 133 27.17 -36.79 -0.21
N LYS A 134 27.05 -35.88 0.76
CA LYS A 134 27.81 -35.88 2.02
C LYS A 134 27.15 -36.71 3.14
N GLY A 135 25.97 -37.29 2.90
CA GLY A 135 25.21 -38.04 3.91
C GLY A 135 24.63 -37.18 5.04
N SER A 136 24.56 -35.85 4.88
CA SER A 136 24.00 -34.93 5.87
C SER A 136 22.48 -34.77 5.77
N VAL A 137 21.88 -35.32 4.71
CA VAL A 137 20.44 -35.36 4.46
C VAL A 137 20.06 -36.83 4.30
N ALA A 138 18.94 -37.23 4.89
CA ALA A 138 18.45 -38.61 4.82
C ALA A 138 18.26 -39.03 3.35
N ALA A 139 18.58 -40.29 3.02
CA ALA A 139 18.60 -40.77 1.63
C ALA A 139 17.23 -40.71 0.95
N ASP A 140 16.17 -40.68 1.75
CA ASP A 140 14.75 -40.59 1.40
C ASP A 140 14.19 -39.16 1.36
N ALA A 141 14.95 -38.15 1.80
CA ALA A 141 14.46 -36.78 1.83
C ALA A 141 14.19 -36.26 0.41
N TYR A 142 12.97 -35.80 0.16
CA TYR A 142 12.53 -35.28 -1.14
C TYR A 142 13.40 -34.09 -1.59
N ILE A 143 13.98 -34.18 -2.78
CA ILE A 143 14.65 -33.06 -3.45
C ILE A 143 13.75 -32.65 -4.61
N PRO A 144 13.31 -31.38 -4.66
CA PRO A 144 12.50 -30.87 -5.77
C PRO A 144 13.15 -31.16 -7.14
N PRO A 145 12.37 -31.52 -8.18
CA PRO A 145 12.87 -31.77 -9.53
C PRO A 145 13.53 -30.54 -10.15
N GLU A 146 14.44 -30.75 -11.10
CA GLU A 146 15.03 -29.64 -11.85
C GLU A 146 13.96 -29.01 -12.74
N ILE A 147 13.70 -27.72 -12.54
CA ILE A 147 12.75 -26.96 -13.37
C ILE A 147 13.52 -26.52 -14.61
N SER A 148 13.10 -27.00 -15.78
CA SER A 148 13.75 -26.63 -17.03
C SER A 148 13.62 -25.11 -17.30
N LEU A 149 14.68 -24.49 -17.82
CA LEU A 149 14.78 -23.04 -18.10
C LEU A 149 13.79 -22.52 -19.14
N SER A 150 12.94 -23.38 -19.71
CA SER A 150 11.84 -23.01 -20.60
C SER A 150 10.59 -22.54 -19.87
N VAL A 151 10.74 -21.83 -18.73
CA VAL A 151 9.64 -21.20 -17.97
C VAL A 151 8.78 -20.25 -18.82
N TYR A 152 9.31 -19.78 -19.94
CA TYR A 152 8.59 -18.93 -20.89
C TYR A 152 7.89 -19.69 -22.04
N LYS A 153 8.09 -21.01 -22.13
CA LYS A 153 7.39 -21.90 -23.07
C LYS A 153 6.52 -22.91 -22.35
N LEU A 154 6.43 -22.77 -21.04
CA LEU A 154 5.73 -23.65 -20.13
C LEU A 154 4.23 -23.53 -20.43
N ASP A 155 3.73 -24.48 -21.21
CA ASP A 155 2.31 -24.59 -21.54
C ASP A 155 1.52 -24.89 -20.26
N VAL A 156 0.24 -24.50 -20.22
CA VAL A 156 -0.64 -24.72 -19.06
C VAL A 156 -0.76 -26.22 -18.73
N ASP A 157 -0.44 -27.09 -19.69
CA ASP A 157 -0.47 -28.55 -19.58
C ASP A 157 0.85 -29.19 -19.08
N GLU A 158 1.94 -28.43 -18.92
CA GLU A 158 3.23 -28.97 -18.45
C GLU A 158 3.23 -29.32 -16.95
N ASP A 159 4.05 -30.31 -16.58
CA ASP A 159 4.07 -31.01 -15.29
C ASP A 159 4.20 -30.13 -14.03
N ILE A 160 4.61 -28.85 -14.16
CA ILE A 160 4.65 -27.94 -12.99
C ILE A 160 3.27 -27.43 -12.57
N TRP A 161 2.29 -27.44 -13.48
CA TRP A 161 0.91 -27.02 -13.25
C TRP A 161 -0.01 -28.20 -12.95
N GLN A 162 0.47 -29.42 -13.22
CA GLN A 162 -0.19 -30.63 -12.80
C GLN A 162 -0.14 -30.67 -11.27
N VAL A 163 -1.26 -30.29 -10.64
CA VAL A 163 -1.57 -30.60 -9.25
C VAL A 163 -1.08 -32.02 -9.00
N PRO A 164 -0.30 -32.29 -7.92
CA PRO A 164 0.32 -33.59 -7.70
C PRO A 164 -0.69 -34.66 -8.03
N HIS A 165 -0.39 -35.49 -9.03
CA HIS A 165 -1.33 -36.47 -9.53
C HIS A 165 -1.87 -37.27 -8.35
N HIS A 166 -3.09 -37.79 -8.48
CA HIS A 166 -3.75 -38.56 -7.42
C HIS A 166 -2.89 -39.72 -6.85
N GLU A 167 -1.84 -40.10 -7.57
CA GLU A 167 -0.81 -41.09 -7.20
C GLU A 167 0.26 -40.53 -6.23
N ASP A 168 0.63 -39.25 -6.30
CA ASP A 168 1.53 -38.57 -5.34
C ASP A 168 0.82 -38.24 -4.01
N LEU A 169 -0.51 -38.18 -4.04
CA LEU A 169 -1.37 -38.10 -2.84
C LEU A 169 -1.34 -39.40 -2.01
N ALA A 170 -0.78 -40.50 -2.53
CA ALA A 170 -0.55 -41.72 -1.76
C ALA A 170 0.64 -41.61 -0.77
N ASN A 171 1.49 -40.58 -0.90
CA ASN A 171 2.62 -40.33 -0.01
C ASN A 171 2.30 -39.44 1.20
N PHE A 172 1.03 -39.04 1.40
CA PHE A 172 0.66 -38.44 2.69
C PHE A 172 0.82 -39.51 3.78
N PRO A 173 1.44 -39.19 4.94
CA PRO A 173 1.86 -40.17 5.94
C PRO A 173 0.71 -41.05 6.48
N ASP A 174 -0.55 -40.63 6.31
CA ASP A 174 -1.75 -41.38 6.70
C ASP A 174 -2.64 -41.80 5.51
N GLY A 175 -2.21 -41.61 4.26
CA GLY A 175 -2.99 -41.92 3.05
C GLY A 175 -4.27 -41.09 2.86
N GLU A 176 -4.57 -40.16 3.77
CA GLU A 176 -5.77 -39.34 3.71
C GLU A 176 -5.47 -37.96 3.14
N VAL A 177 -6.05 -37.69 1.96
CA VAL A 177 -6.00 -36.38 1.31
C VAL A 177 -6.64 -35.34 2.23
N PRO A 178 -5.96 -34.21 2.53
CA PRO A 178 -6.53 -33.16 3.35
C PRO A 178 -7.90 -32.70 2.84
N ALA A 179 -8.83 -32.42 3.75
CA ALA A 179 -10.21 -32.06 3.38
C ALA A 179 -10.27 -30.82 2.48
N TRP A 180 -9.33 -29.89 2.60
CA TRP A 180 -9.22 -28.72 1.71
C TRP A 180 -8.82 -29.07 0.29
N LEU A 181 -8.33 -30.27 -0.03
CA LEU A 181 -8.10 -30.75 -1.40
C LEU A 181 -9.31 -31.54 -1.93
N ARG A 182 -10.04 -32.23 -1.05
CA ARG A 182 -11.09 -33.21 -1.41
C ARG A 182 -12.51 -32.65 -1.35
N ASP A 183 -12.79 -31.75 -0.42
CA ASP A 183 -14.14 -31.27 -0.10
C ASP A 183 -14.36 -29.85 -0.64
N LYS A 184 -15.28 -29.71 -1.60
CA LYS A 184 -15.67 -28.42 -2.16
C LYS A 184 -16.25 -27.48 -1.10
N GLY A 185 -16.98 -28.00 -0.11
CA GLY A 185 -17.51 -27.20 0.98
C GLY A 185 -16.41 -26.57 1.84
N VAL A 186 -15.28 -27.28 2.00
CA VAL A 186 -14.10 -26.72 2.68
C VAL A 186 -13.44 -25.63 1.85
N TRP A 187 -13.32 -25.80 0.53
CA TRP A 187 -12.83 -24.73 -0.37
C TRP A 187 -13.71 -23.48 -0.33
N ASP A 188 -15.02 -23.65 -0.46
CA ASP A 188 -15.98 -22.56 -0.45
C ASP A 188 -15.96 -21.85 0.91
N GLY A 189 -15.83 -22.61 2.01
CA GLY A 189 -15.64 -22.07 3.36
C GLY A 189 -14.34 -21.28 3.55
N ILE A 190 -13.20 -21.79 3.03
CA ILE A 190 -11.92 -21.07 3.07
C ILE A 190 -12.02 -19.76 2.28
N ARG A 191 -12.61 -19.78 1.08
CA ARG A 191 -12.79 -18.58 0.25
C ARG A 191 -13.69 -17.56 0.95
N ALA A 192 -14.81 -17.99 1.51
CA ALA A 192 -15.70 -17.11 2.27
C ALA A 192 -15.01 -16.50 3.50
N ALA A 193 -14.23 -17.30 4.24
CA ALA A 193 -13.46 -16.82 5.38
C ALA A 193 -12.38 -15.80 4.96
N GLN A 194 -11.69 -16.05 3.84
CA GLN A 194 -10.72 -15.11 3.27
C GLN A 194 -11.38 -13.80 2.83
N GLU A 195 -12.56 -13.87 2.21
CA GLU A 195 -13.31 -12.67 1.80
C GLU A 195 -13.71 -11.83 3.01
N ILE A 196 -14.21 -12.45 4.07
CA ILE A 196 -14.53 -11.76 5.33
C ILE A 196 -13.27 -11.10 5.91
N LEU A 197 -12.15 -11.82 5.95
CA LEU A 197 -10.88 -11.27 6.43
C LEU A 197 -10.41 -10.08 5.58
N ASN A 198 -10.53 -10.17 4.25
CA ASN A 198 -10.17 -9.09 3.34
C ASN A 198 -11.07 -7.87 3.57
N CYS A 199 -12.39 -8.06 3.69
CA CYS A 199 -13.33 -6.99 4.01
C CYS A 199 -13.02 -6.32 5.35
N CYS A 200 -12.66 -7.09 6.38
CA CYS A 200 -12.23 -6.53 7.67
C CYS A 200 -10.93 -5.74 7.54
N GLN A 201 -9.94 -6.25 6.81
CA GLN A 201 -8.67 -5.55 6.56
C GLN A 201 -8.90 -4.24 5.79
N GLU A 202 -9.74 -4.28 4.75
CA GLU A 202 -10.10 -3.11 3.96
C GLU A 202 -10.82 -2.07 4.81
N LEU A 203 -11.76 -2.49 5.65
CA LEU A 203 -12.45 -1.59 6.57
C LEU A 203 -11.48 -0.90 7.55
N GLU A 204 -10.52 -1.64 8.11
CA GLU A 204 -9.49 -1.05 8.98
C GLU A 204 -8.58 -0.08 8.21
N ARG A 205 -8.22 -0.40 6.96
CA ARG A 205 -7.49 0.52 6.08
C ARG A 205 -8.28 1.80 5.82
N CYS A 206 -9.55 1.69 5.43
CA CYS A 206 -10.41 2.85 5.21
C CYS A 206 -10.53 3.73 6.47
N LYS A 207 -10.63 3.14 7.67
CA LYS A 207 -10.63 3.90 8.94
C LYS A 207 -9.31 4.64 9.16
N ALA A 208 -8.18 4.01 8.87
CA ALA A 208 -6.86 4.64 9.00
C ALA A 208 -6.69 5.80 8.02
N GLU A 209 -7.06 5.59 6.75
CA GLU A 209 -7.03 6.64 5.71
C GLU A 209 -7.96 7.80 6.07
N PHE A 210 -9.16 7.49 6.54
CA PHE A 210 -10.11 8.49 7.03
C PHE A 210 -9.53 9.33 8.17
N SER A 211 -8.91 8.69 9.17
CA SER A 211 -8.22 9.37 10.28
C SER A 211 -7.08 10.27 9.80
N ASN A 212 -6.29 9.79 8.83
CA ASN A 212 -5.21 10.56 8.23
C ASN A 212 -5.74 11.81 7.48
N LEU A 213 -6.82 11.66 6.71
CA LEU A 213 -7.48 12.78 6.03
C LEU A 213 -8.03 13.80 7.01
N CYS A 214 -8.68 13.36 8.10
CA CYS A 214 -9.15 14.25 9.16
C CYS A 214 -8.00 15.02 9.80
N THR A 215 -6.90 14.34 10.13
CA THR A 215 -5.71 14.93 10.74
C THR A 215 -5.07 15.96 9.82
N TRP A 216 -4.90 15.62 8.54
CA TRP A 216 -4.40 16.55 7.52
C TRP A 216 -5.28 17.78 7.43
N PHE A 217 -6.60 17.59 7.29
CA PHE A 217 -7.55 18.69 7.14
C PHE A 217 -7.56 19.63 8.36
N MET A 218 -7.59 19.09 9.57
CA MET A 218 -7.48 19.86 10.83
C MET A 218 -6.18 20.67 10.88
N THR A 219 -5.07 20.07 10.44
CA THR A 219 -3.76 20.73 10.41
C THR A 219 -3.75 21.89 9.41
N GLN A 220 -4.32 21.69 8.21
CA GLN A 220 -4.42 22.74 7.19
C GLN A 220 -5.33 23.88 7.62
N CYS A 221 -6.51 23.58 8.16
CA CYS A 221 -7.43 24.59 8.68
C CYS A 221 -6.77 25.41 9.80
N SER A 222 -6.10 24.75 10.74
CA SER A 222 -5.39 25.41 11.83
C SER A 222 -4.26 26.30 11.30
N ALA A 223 -3.38 25.79 10.44
CA ALA A 223 -2.26 26.56 9.91
C ALA A 223 -2.74 27.80 9.13
N THR A 224 -3.76 27.63 8.30
CA THR A 224 -4.31 28.71 7.48
C THR A 224 -5.07 29.74 8.33
N TRP A 225 -5.79 29.29 9.37
CA TRP A 225 -6.41 30.20 10.34
C TRP A 225 -5.37 31.04 11.10
N HIS A 226 -4.27 30.42 11.55
CA HIS A 226 -3.17 31.13 12.17
C HIS A 226 -2.54 32.14 11.20
N ALA A 227 -2.32 31.76 9.94
CA ALA A 227 -1.84 32.68 8.91
C ALA A 227 -2.81 33.87 8.73
N TYR A 228 -4.12 33.63 8.68
CA TYR A 228 -5.13 34.68 8.56
C TYR A 228 -5.16 35.62 9.77
N THR A 229 -5.09 35.09 10.99
CA THR A 229 -5.26 35.89 12.22
C THR A 229 -3.98 36.62 12.64
N LEU A 230 -2.82 35.98 12.54
CA LEU A 230 -1.56 36.48 13.07
C LEU A 230 -0.71 37.25 12.06
N SER A 231 -0.95 37.10 10.75
CA SER A 231 -0.14 37.79 9.75
C SER A 231 -0.40 39.29 9.73
N CYS A 232 0.65 40.09 9.68
CA CYS A 232 0.54 41.54 9.47
C CYS A 232 0.40 41.89 7.99
N ASP A 233 0.80 40.99 7.09
CA ASP A 233 0.76 41.17 5.64
C ASP A 233 -0.67 40.96 5.10
N ALA A 234 -1.15 41.93 4.31
CA ALA A 234 -2.47 41.89 3.70
C ALA A 234 -2.57 40.85 2.58
N GLU A 235 -1.50 40.57 1.84
CA GLU A 235 -1.49 39.55 0.79
C GLU A 235 -1.59 38.15 1.40
N VAL A 236 -0.79 37.86 2.44
CA VAL A 236 -0.85 36.59 3.18
C VAL A 236 -2.23 36.37 3.78
N LYS A 237 -2.85 37.41 4.34
CA LYS A 237 -4.24 37.35 4.84
C LYS A 237 -5.26 37.05 3.76
N PHE A 238 -5.11 37.65 2.59
CA PHE A 238 -5.99 37.43 1.45
C PHE A 238 -5.91 35.97 0.96
N PHE A 239 -4.70 35.45 0.76
CA PHE A 239 -4.50 34.06 0.33
C PHE A 239 -4.94 33.06 1.40
N ALA A 240 -4.67 33.34 2.69
CA ALA A 240 -5.17 32.51 3.78
C ALA A 240 -6.70 32.46 3.77
N LEU A 241 -7.39 33.60 3.63
CA LEU A 241 -8.84 33.64 3.54
C LEU A 241 -9.37 32.83 2.35
N LEU A 242 -8.75 32.95 1.17
CA LEU A 242 -9.14 32.17 -0.01
C LEU A 242 -9.02 30.66 0.25
N GLU A 243 -7.93 30.23 0.86
CA GLU A 243 -7.70 28.82 1.20
C GLU A 243 -8.69 28.32 2.27
N LEU A 244 -9.08 29.15 3.26
CA LEU A 244 -10.12 28.78 4.23
C LEU A 244 -11.46 28.50 3.55
N HIS A 245 -11.83 29.28 2.53
CA HIS A 245 -13.02 29.04 1.74
C HIS A 245 -12.91 27.76 0.92
N HIS A 246 -11.75 27.51 0.29
CA HIS A 246 -11.52 26.26 -0.42
C HIS A 246 -11.65 25.03 0.49
N LEU A 247 -11.05 25.07 1.68
CA LEU A 247 -11.15 24.01 2.68
C LEU A 247 -12.60 23.81 3.16
N HIS A 248 -13.39 24.88 3.25
CA HIS A 248 -14.82 24.78 3.56
C HIS A 248 -15.60 24.04 2.44
N ASP A 249 -15.39 24.43 1.19
CA ASP A 249 -16.07 23.79 0.05
C ASP A 249 -15.68 22.30 -0.06
N LEU A 250 -14.42 21.98 0.25
CA LEU A 250 -13.91 20.61 0.30
C LEU A 250 -14.63 19.78 1.37
N VAL A 251 -14.79 20.29 2.60
CA VAL A 251 -15.47 19.54 3.66
C VAL A 251 -16.96 19.37 3.39
N GLU A 252 -17.64 20.38 2.82
CA GLU A 252 -19.03 20.21 2.41
C GLU A 252 -19.17 19.14 1.32
N ALA A 253 -18.25 19.13 0.33
CA ALA A 253 -18.25 18.10 -0.70
C ALA A 253 -18.07 16.71 -0.09
N TRP A 254 -17.13 16.54 0.85
CA TRP A 254 -16.94 15.27 1.55
C TRP A 254 -18.14 14.86 2.39
N GLN A 255 -18.75 15.81 3.11
CA GLN A 255 -19.96 15.54 3.90
C GLN A 255 -21.09 15.01 3.02
N ARG A 256 -21.37 15.66 1.89
CA ARG A 256 -22.39 15.22 0.92
C ARG A 256 -22.17 13.78 0.46
N HIS A 257 -20.94 13.40 0.13
CA HIS A 257 -20.61 12.03 -0.28
C HIS A 257 -20.68 11.03 0.88
N SER A 258 -20.23 11.42 2.07
CA SER A 258 -20.25 10.55 3.26
C SER A 258 -21.66 10.25 3.76
N SER A 259 -22.57 11.24 3.70
CA SER A 259 -23.98 11.05 4.07
C SER A 259 -24.72 10.11 3.11
N ALA A 260 -24.32 10.07 1.83
CA ALA A 260 -24.86 9.11 0.87
C ALA A 260 -24.38 7.67 1.15
N MET A 261 -23.18 7.49 1.71
CA MET A 261 -22.59 6.17 1.97
C MET A 261 -22.94 5.58 3.34
N LEU A 262 -23.03 6.39 4.40
CA LEU A 262 -23.11 5.90 5.79
C LEU A 262 -24.52 5.89 6.39
N GLY A 263 -25.53 6.36 5.66
CA GLY A 263 -26.90 6.48 6.17
C GLY A 263 -27.04 7.51 7.29
N SER A 264 -28.27 7.65 7.81
CA SER A 264 -28.62 8.71 8.78
C SER A 264 -27.96 8.60 10.16
N ASP A 265 -27.44 7.42 10.53
CA ASP A 265 -26.80 7.18 11.84
C ASP A 265 -25.30 7.47 11.85
N GLY A 266 -24.68 7.63 10.68
CA GLY A 266 -23.24 7.83 10.54
C GLY A 266 -22.83 9.29 10.42
N GLN A 267 -23.40 10.19 11.23
CA GLN A 267 -22.96 11.59 11.21
C GLN A 267 -21.55 11.67 11.80
N ILE A 268 -20.56 11.56 10.92
CA ILE A 268 -19.18 11.81 11.29
C ILE A 268 -19.12 13.29 11.65
N GLY A 269 -18.83 13.57 12.92
CA GLY A 269 -18.69 14.92 13.46
C GLY A 269 -17.47 15.62 12.90
N TRP A 270 -17.46 15.87 11.59
CA TRP A 270 -16.56 16.76 10.91
C TRP A 270 -16.80 18.15 11.49
N MET A 271 -15.98 18.52 12.48
CA MET A 271 -15.88 19.85 13.08
C MET A 271 -17.22 20.59 13.27
N ASN A 272 -17.80 20.48 14.46
CA ASN A 272 -18.73 21.50 14.95
C ASN A 272 -17.95 22.77 15.33
N LEU A 273 -17.34 23.44 14.34
CA LEU A 273 -16.70 24.74 14.55
C LEU A 273 -17.78 25.82 14.37
N PRO A 274 -18.16 26.55 15.43
CA PRO A 274 -19.10 27.64 15.30
C PRO A 274 -18.45 28.75 14.45
N GLU A 275 -19.19 29.24 13.44
CA GLU A 275 -18.81 30.40 12.62
C GLU A 275 -17.60 30.22 11.68
N TRP A 276 -17.54 29.09 11.00
CA TRP A 276 -16.59 28.86 9.90
C TRP A 276 -17.30 28.74 8.54
N PRO A 277 -16.75 29.30 7.44
CA PRO A 277 -15.61 30.20 7.36
C PRO A 277 -16.04 31.65 7.68
N PRO A 278 -15.10 32.56 8.01
CA PRO A 278 -15.40 33.98 8.15
C PRO A 278 -16.07 34.52 6.89
N PRO A 279 -17.08 35.41 6.98
CA PRO A 279 -17.68 35.98 5.80
C PRO A 279 -16.62 36.71 4.96
N LEU A 280 -16.61 36.44 3.65
CA LEU A 280 -15.84 37.23 2.69
C LEU A 280 -16.31 38.68 2.80
N CYS A 281 -15.50 39.54 3.41
CA CYS A 281 -15.71 40.98 3.38
C CYS A 281 -15.40 41.49 1.95
N TYR A 282 -16.29 41.20 0.99
CA TYR A 282 -16.16 41.60 -0.41
C TYR A 282 -15.96 43.11 -0.60
N GLY A 283 -16.39 43.93 0.37
CA GLY A 283 -16.27 45.39 0.31
C GLY A 283 -14.82 45.94 0.35
N ARG A 284 -13.80 45.14 0.67
CA ARG A 284 -12.40 45.61 0.77
C ARG A 284 -11.45 45.07 -0.31
N ILE A 285 -11.87 44.04 -1.05
CA ILE A 285 -11.03 43.41 -2.10
C ILE A 285 -10.98 44.29 -3.37
N GLN A 286 -12.00 45.11 -3.63
CA GLN A 286 -11.98 46.11 -4.72
C GLN A 286 -10.90 47.21 -4.55
N ILE A 287 -10.27 47.33 -3.38
CA ILE A 287 -9.24 48.36 -3.12
C ILE A 287 -7.83 47.85 -3.50
N LEU A 288 -7.60 46.53 -3.57
CA LEU A 288 -6.30 45.94 -3.90
C LEU A 288 -6.15 45.64 -5.41
N CYS A 289 -7.26 45.40 -6.12
CA CYS A 289 -7.28 45.39 -7.58
C CYS A 289 -7.65 46.79 -8.10
N GLY A 290 -6.72 47.75 -7.99
CA GLY A 290 -6.88 49.03 -8.67
C GLY A 290 -7.11 48.83 -10.18
N PRO A 291 -7.83 49.75 -10.86
CA PRO A 291 -8.05 49.63 -12.30
C PRO A 291 -6.70 49.56 -13.01
N VAL A 292 -6.45 48.45 -13.70
CA VAL A 292 -5.33 48.35 -14.63
C VAL A 292 -5.59 49.39 -15.71
N SER A 293 -4.89 50.52 -15.62
CA SER A 293 -4.92 51.55 -16.65
C SER A 293 -4.48 50.89 -17.96
N PRO A 294 -5.26 51.00 -19.05
CA PRO A 294 -4.82 50.47 -20.33
C PRO A 294 -3.62 51.28 -20.77
N VAL A 295 -2.42 50.73 -20.61
CA VAL A 295 -1.23 51.24 -21.27
C VAL A 295 -1.47 51.00 -22.76
N ALA A 296 -1.85 52.07 -23.44
CA ALA A 296 -1.90 52.11 -24.89
C ALA A 296 -0.53 51.73 -25.45
N ASN A 297 -0.48 50.64 -26.20
CA ASN A 297 0.65 50.30 -27.05
C ASN A 297 0.88 51.45 -28.03
N SER A 298 1.92 52.25 -27.79
CA SER A 298 2.54 53.11 -28.79
C SER A 298 3.90 52.52 -29.13
N LEU A 299 3.89 51.48 -29.96
CA LEU A 299 5.07 50.94 -30.62
C LEU A 299 5.39 51.82 -31.83
N THR A 300 6.26 52.81 -31.64
CA THR A 300 7.04 53.39 -32.74
C THR A 300 8.31 52.57 -32.90
N GLY A 301 8.44 51.93 -34.05
CA GLY A 301 9.60 51.11 -34.40
C GLY A 301 10.86 51.93 -34.57
N GLU A 302 11.98 51.35 -34.13
CA GLU A 302 13.30 51.76 -34.56
C GLU A 302 14.08 50.49 -34.94
N ALA A 303 14.47 50.45 -36.20
CA ALA A 303 15.13 49.35 -36.85
C ALA A 303 16.59 49.24 -36.38
N VAL A 304 17.04 48.03 -36.06
CA VAL A 304 18.46 47.70 -36.11
C VAL A 304 18.63 46.40 -36.88
N ASP A 305 19.31 46.58 -38.00
CA ASP A 305 19.77 45.65 -39.01
C ASP A 305 20.90 44.76 -38.46
N GLY A 306 20.99 43.49 -38.87
CA GLY A 306 22.21 42.72 -38.58
C GLY A 306 22.16 41.19 -38.61
N VAL A 307 22.25 40.64 -39.83
CA VAL A 307 23.04 39.46 -40.25
C VAL A 307 22.52 38.03 -39.97
N SER A 308 22.40 37.36 -41.11
CA SER A 308 22.23 35.95 -41.51
C SER A 308 23.07 34.88 -40.80
N ASP A 309 22.52 33.65 -40.73
CA ASP A 309 23.01 32.42 -41.40
C ASP A 309 22.05 31.25 -41.01
N ALA A 310 21.20 30.74 -41.90
CA ALA A 310 21.47 29.76 -42.98
C ALA A 310 21.67 28.30 -42.49
N ALA A 311 20.56 27.55 -42.40
CA ALA A 311 20.40 26.09 -42.64
C ALA A 311 18.92 25.76 -42.36
N SER A 312 17.99 25.75 -43.32
CA SER A 312 17.80 24.80 -44.43
C SER A 312 17.78 23.33 -43.97
N SER A 313 16.58 22.84 -43.69
CA SER A 313 16.21 21.43 -43.92
C SER A 313 14.73 21.42 -44.28
N ASP A 314 14.50 21.28 -45.56
CA ASP A 314 13.22 20.93 -46.18
C ASP A 314 12.76 19.57 -45.64
N ASP A 315 11.46 19.43 -45.37
CA ASP A 315 10.71 18.18 -45.54
C ASP A 315 9.23 18.54 -45.62
N ASP A 316 8.80 18.82 -46.85
CA ASP A 316 7.41 18.85 -47.28
C ASP A 316 6.94 17.40 -47.49
N GLU A 317 6.13 16.85 -46.57
CA GLU A 317 5.21 15.76 -46.91
C GLU A 317 3.76 16.21 -46.72
N ASN A 318 3.22 16.61 -47.87
CA ASN A 318 1.85 16.98 -48.12
C ASN A 318 1.02 15.69 -48.27
N GLY A 319 0.26 15.33 -47.23
CA GLY A 319 -0.73 14.25 -47.28
C GLY A 319 -2.15 14.81 -47.21
N GLU A 320 -2.80 14.96 -48.36
CA GLU A 320 -4.25 15.16 -48.47
C GLU A 320 -4.98 14.04 -47.72
N LEU A 321 -5.67 14.40 -46.64
CA LEU A 321 -6.58 13.52 -45.92
C LEU A 321 -8.00 13.93 -46.27
N GLU A 322 -8.61 13.12 -47.13
CA GLU A 322 -10.00 13.24 -47.54
C GLU A 322 -10.94 13.18 -46.32
N ASP A 323 -11.94 14.07 -46.32
CA ASP A 323 -13.06 14.10 -45.38
C ASP A 323 -13.81 12.75 -45.39
N ALA A 324 -13.58 11.92 -44.36
CA ALA A 324 -14.43 10.77 -44.08
C ALA A 324 -15.64 11.20 -43.23
N PRO A 325 -16.87 10.77 -43.58
CA PRO A 325 -18.07 11.20 -42.87
C PRO A 325 -18.13 10.55 -41.48
N VAL A 326 -18.34 11.39 -40.47
CA VAL A 326 -18.61 11.01 -39.08
C VAL A 326 -19.84 10.08 -39.04
N PRO A 327 -19.73 8.84 -38.52
CA PRO A 327 -20.89 8.03 -38.22
C PRO A 327 -21.63 8.65 -37.04
N GLN A 328 -22.82 9.19 -37.29
CA GLN A 328 -23.76 9.54 -36.23
C GLN A 328 -24.35 8.23 -35.69
N ASP A 329 -23.77 7.71 -34.61
CA ASP A 329 -24.33 6.61 -33.83
C ASP A 329 -25.56 7.08 -33.03
N ILE A 330 -26.66 7.32 -33.75
CA ILE A 330 -28.00 7.57 -33.19
C ILE A 330 -28.58 6.27 -32.60
N ALA A 331 -27.98 5.12 -32.91
CA ALA A 331 -28.43 3.81 -32.42
C ALA A 331 -28.13 3.58 -30.92
N PHE A 332 -27.10 4.21 -30.35
CA PHE A 332 -26.72 3.98 -28.95
C PHE A 332 -27.61 4.76 -27.97
N LEU A 333 -28.04 5.98 -28.34
CA LEU A 333 -28.93 6.78 -27.50
C LEU A 333 -30.36 6.23 -27.47
N ALA A 334 -30.83 5.62 -28.56
CA ALA A 334 -32.13 4.96 -28.60
C ALA A 334 -32.20 3.69 -27.71
N ALA A 335 -31.06 3.06 -27.42
CA ALA A 335 -30.99 1.89 -26.55
C ALA A 335 -30.99 2.24 -25.06
N LEU A 336 -30.62 3.48 -24.69
CA LEU A 336 -30.65 3.96 -23.31
C LEU A 336 -32.06 4.39 -22.86
N ASP A 337 -32.83 5.04 -23.73
CA ASP A 337 -34.24 5.37 -23.42
C ASP A 337 -35.12 4.12 -23.24
N ALA A 338 -34.82 3.03 -23.97
CA ALA A 338 -35.55 1.76 -23.85
C ALA A 338 -35.28 0.99 -22.55
N LEU A 339 -34.22 1.33 -21.82
CA LEU A 339 -33.82 0.67 -20.56
C LEU A 339 -34.41 1.37 -19.33
N GLU A 340 -34.76 2.66 -19.43
CA GLU A 340 -35.41 3.42 -18.35
C GLU A 340 -36.91 3.07 -18.22
N GLU A 341 -37.58 2.67 -19.31
CA GLU A 341 -38.98 2.20 -19.29
C GLU A 341 -39.18 0.81 -18.64
N LEU A 342 -38.12 0.02 -18.45
CA LEU A 342 -38.22 -1.34 -17.89
C LEU A 342 -38.01 -1.41 -16.37
N VAL A 343 -37.69 -0.29 -15.70
CA VAL A 343 -37.38 -0.25 -14.26
C VAL A 343 -38.47 0.45 -13.43
N GLY A 344 -39.51 0.99 -14.05
CA GLY A 344 -40.59 1.70 -13.35
C GLY A 344 -41.97 1.09 -13.57
N ASP A 345 -42.28 -0.01 -12.87
CA ASP A 345 -43.64 -0.33 -12.38
C ASP A 345 -43.61 -1.70 -11.67
N ASP A 346 -43.21 -1.71 -10.41
CA ASP A 346 -43.64 -2.68 -9.39
C ASP A 346 -43.16 -2.21 -8.01
N ALA A 347 -43.83 -1.18 -7.48
CA ALA A 347 -43.87 -0.86 -6.04
C ALA A 347 -45.12 -0.04 -5.69
#